data_AF-W4VGP5-F1
#
_entry.id   AF-W4VGP5-F1
#
_cell.length_a   1.000
_cell.length_b   1.000
_cell.length_c   1.000
_cell.angle_alpha   90.00
_cell.angle_beta   90.00
_cell.angle_gamma   90.00
#
_symmetry.space_group_name_H-M   'P 1'
#
loop_
_entity.id
_entity.type
_entity.pdbx_description
1 polymer ?
#
loop_
_entity_poly.entity_id
_entity_poly.type
_entity_poly.pdbx_seq_one_letter_code
_entity_poly.pdbx_strand_id
1 'polypeptide(L)' 'MKENESIDTCLDRIKQDGYSPTRRVEEPIFIEENGQLIPYGRKIIFDAILLKHEH' A
#
# COMPACT_ATOMS: atom_id res chain seq x y z
N MET A 1 15.53 -8.99 -14.49
CA MET A 1 15.22 -8.25 -13.25
C MET A 1 16.45 -7.41 -12.94
N LYS A 2 16.34 -6.07 -12.91
CA LYS A 2 17.50 -5.18 -12.68
C LYS A 2 17.54 -4.81 -11.20
N GLU A 3 18.59 -5.26 -10.52
CA GLU A 3 18.81 -5.16 -9.07
C GLU A 3 19.29 -3.77 -8.60
N ASN A 4 18.97 -2.69 -9.35
CA ASN A 4 19.45 -1.32 -9.10
C ASN A 4 18.39 -0.24 -9.45
N GLU A 5 17.09 -0.55 -9.42
CA GLU A 5 16.09 0.53 -9.45
C GLU A 5 16.01 1.16 -8.06
N SER A 6 16.36 2.44 -7.96
CA SER A 6 16.08 3.21 -6.75
C SER A 6 14.57 3.26 -6.55
N ILE A 7 14.14 3.24 -5.29
CA ILE A 7 12.73 3.31 -4.89
C ILE A 7 12.02 4.48 -5.61
N ASP A 8 12.74 5.59 -5.81
CA ASP A 8 12.29 6.75 -6.55
C ASP A 8 11.91 6.44 -8.01
N THR A 9 12.66 5.60 -8.71
CA THR A 9 12.36 5.21 -10.10
C THR A 9 11.10 4.34 -10.18
N CYS A 10 10.91 3.46 -9.21
CA CYS A 10 9.71 2.61 -9.12
C CYS A 10 8.47 3.46 -8.77
N LEU A 11 8.63 4.44 -7.87
CA LEU A 11 7.59 5.41 -7.53
C LEU A 11 7.26 6.35 -8.70
N ASP A 12 8.26 6.76 -9.48
CA ASP A 12 8.05 7.59 -10.67
C ASP A 12 7.27 6.82 -11.74
N ARG A 13 7.56 5.52 -11.94
CA ARG A 13 6.78 4.66 -12.84
C ARG A 13 5.33 4.51 -12.40
N ILE A 14 5.06 4.33 -11.11
CA ILE A 14 3.69 4.22 -10.58
C ILE A 14 2.92 5.55 -10.71
N LYS A 15 3.60 6.68 -10.52
CA LYS A 15 3.06 8.02 -10.81
C LYS A 15 2.84 8.26 -12.31
N GLN A 16 3.76 7.81 -13.17
CA GLN A 16 3.64 7.88 -14.62
C GLN A 16 2.50 7.00 -15.15
N ASP A 17 2.28 5.84 -14.54
CA ASP A 17 1.11 4.99 -14.77
C ASP A 17 -0.20 5.61 -14.21
N GLY A 18 -0.12 6.76 -13.53
CA GLY A 18 -1.26 7.56 -13.10
C GLY A 18 -1.80 7.20 -11.73
N TYR A 19 -1.19 6.32 -10.94
CA TYR A 19 -1.72 5.98 -9.63
C TYR A 19 -1.35 7.04 -8.59
N SER A 20 -2.34 7.59 -7.89
CA SER A 20 -2.12 8.49 -6.75
C SER A 20 -2.75 7.94 -5.48
N PRO A 21 -1.99 7.83 -4.36
CA PRO A 21 -2.54 7.41 -3.08
C PRO A 21 -3.50 8.48 -2.56
N THR A 22 -4.76 8.13 -2.41
CA THR A 22 -5.82 9.06 -1.95
C THR A 22 -6.14 8.87 -0.48
N ARG A 23 -5.96 7.65 0.05
CA ARG A 23 -6.36 7.32 1.41
C ARG A 23 -5.38 6.34 2.02
N ARG A 24 -5.06 6.56 3.30
CA ARG A 24 -4.38 5.60 4.17
C ARG A 24 -5.36 5.14 5.23
N VAL A 25 -5.53 3.84 5.35
CA VAL A 25 -6.35 3.20 6.39
C VAL A 25 -5.45 2.30 7.21
N GLU A 26 -5.50 2.45 8.53
CA GLU A 26 -4.82 1.56 9.48
C GLU A 26 -5.85 0.69 10.16
N GLU A 27 -5.84 -0.61 9.84
CA GLU A 27 -6.73 -1.59 10.45
C GLU A 27 -5.94 -2.43 11.46
N PRO A 28 -6.34 -2.44 12.75
CA PRO A 28 -5.72 -3.32 13.74
C PRO A 28 -6.07 -4.78 13.41
N ILE A 29 -5.04 -5.64 13.38
CA ILE A 29 -5.17 -7.08 13.20
C ILE A 29 -5.19 -7.72 14.57
N PHE A 30 -6.24 -8.47 14.86
CA PHE A 30 -6.34 -9.32 16.04
C PHE A 30 -6.23 -10.78 15.62
N ILE A 31 -5.56 -11.58 16.42
CA ILE A 31 -5.52 -13.03 16.26
C ILE A 31 -6.10 -13.70 17.49
N GLU A 32 -6.62 -14.91 17.30
CA GLU A 32 -7.01 -15.76 18.42
C GLU A 32 -5.81 -16.60 18.85
N GLU A 33 -5.31 -16.35 20.06
CA GLU A 33 -4.25 -17.14 20.67
C GLU A 33 -4.77 -17.72 21.98
N ASN A 34 -4.73 -19.05 22.12
CA ASN A 34 -5.26 -19.77 23.29
C ASN A 34 -6.73 -19.40 23.63
N GLY A 35 -7.56 -19.15 22.62
CA GLY A 35 -8.97 -18.78 22.81
C GLY A 35 -9.21 -17.34 23.27
N GLN A 36 -8.18 -16.48 23.26
CA GLN A 36 -8.30 -15.05 23.53
C GLN A 36 -7.90 -14.23 22.31
N LEU A 37 -8.69 -13.21 22.00
CA LEU A 37 -8.44 -12.29 20.90
C LEU A 37 -7.39 -11.27 21.34
N ILE A 38 -6.16 -11.38 20.82
CA ILE A 38 -5.04 -10.49 21.15
C ILE A 38 -4.66 -9.59 19.97
N PRO A 39 -4.22 -8.34 20.22
CA PRO A 39 -3.72 -7.48 19.16
C PRO A 39 -2.40 -8.03 18.63
N TYR A 40 -2.38 -8.44 17.37
CA TYR A 40 -1.20 -9.02 16.71
C TYR A 40 -0.41 -7.98 15.92
N GLY A 41 -1.09 -6.99 15.36
CA GLY A 41 -0.44 -5.96 14.56
C GLY A 41 -1.42 -5.00 13.93
N ARG A 42 -0.97 -4.35 12.86
CA ARG A 42 -1.80 -3.45 12.04
C ARG A 42 -1.53 -3.69 10.56
N LYS A 43 -2.59 -3.70 9.77
CA LYS A 43 -2.53 -3.63 8.32
C LYS A 43 -2.63 -2.18 7.91
N ILE A 44 -1.66 -1.71 7.14
CA ILE A 44 -1.72 -0.37 6.55
C ILE A 44 -2.12 -0.56 5.08
N ILE A 45 -3.31 -0.07 4.74
CA ILE A 45 -3.85 -0.10 3.38
C ILE A 45 -3.73 1.30 2.80
N PHE A 46 -3.18 1.40 1.60
CA PHE A 46 -3.16 2.62 0.83
C PHE A 46 -4.08 2.44 -0.37
N ASP A 47 -5.24 3.12 -0.37
CA ASP A 47 -6.07 3.21 -1.56
C ASP A 47 -5.41 4.18 -2.53
N ALA A 48 -5.08 3.68 -3.71
CA ALA A 48 -4.65 4.49 -4.83
C ALA A 48 -5.73 4.46 -5.90
N ILE A 49 -6.11 5.63 -6.41
CA ILE A 49 -6.93 5.71 -7.61
C ILE A 49 -6.02 5.80 -8.82
N LEU A 50 -6.41 5.12 -9.90
CA LEU A 50 -5.83 5.35 -11.21
C LEU A 50 -6.34 6.72 -11.71
N LEU A 51 -5.48 7.73 -11.72
CA LEU A 51 -5.67 8.92 -12.54
C LEU A 51 -5.54 8.47 -13.99
N LYS A 52 -6.67 8.11 -14.62
CA LYS A 52 -6.72 8.00 -16.08
C LYS A 52 -6.25 9.33 -16.65
N HIS A 53 -5.08 9.33 -17.28
CA HIS A 53 -4.67 10.38 -18.20
C HIS A 53 -5.43 10.16 -19.50
N GLU A 54 -6.67 10.65 -19.59
CA GLU A 54 -7.29 10.94 -20.88
C GLU A 54 -6.88 12.35 -21.29
N HIS A 55 -5.82 12.45 -22.10
CA HIS A 55 -5.78 13.36 -23.25
C HIS A 55 -4.65 12.97 -24.23
#